data_AF-A0A7S3X7T4-F1
#
_entry.id   AF-A0A7S3X7T4-F1
#
_cell.length_a   1.000
_cell.length_b   1.000
_cell.length_c   1.000
_cell.angle_alpha   90.00
_cell.angle_beta   90.00
_cell.angle_gamma   90.00
#
_symmetry.space_group_name_H-M   'P 1'
#
loop_
_entity.id
_entity.type
_entity.pdbx_description
1 polymer ?
#
loop_
_entity_poly.entity_id
_entity_poly.type
_entity_poly.pdbx_seq_one_letter_code
_entity_poly.pdbx_strand_id
1 'polypeptide(L)'
;SLVCLAGFGNLAGQVDFFGRVHDEKCDFVRVSSCAANCTVNSEWAPDGRHFLTAVLAPRMRVDNGFSIWQALTGTKVLGMDLDELYDSQWRPEAPDSERFTEVTTEEVLTA
;
A
#
# COMPACT_ATOMS: atom_id res chain seq x y z
N SER A 1 11.61 8.49 -0.02
CA SER A 1 11.23 7.21 -0.65
C SER A 1 10.65 6.24 0.37
N LEU A 2 9.61 5.48 -0.03
CA LEU A 2 9.02 4.40 0.76
C LEU A 2 9.22 3.04 0.08
N VAL A 3 9.31 1.99 0.89
CA VAL A 3 9.39 0.60 0.44
C VAL A 3 8.35 -0.21 1.20
N CYS A 4 7.64 -1.09 0.50
CA CYS A 4 6.72 -2.05 1.09
C CYS A 4 7.35 -3.44 1.03
N LEU A 5 7.43 -4.13 2.17
CA LEU A 5 7.78 -5.55 2.26
C LEU A 5 6.55 -6.31 2.75
N ALA A 6 6.05 -7.22 1.92
CA ALA A 6 4.80 -7.91 2.21
C ALA A 6 4.87 -9.41 1.89
N GLY A 7 4.09 -10.20 2.62
CA GLY A 7 3.92 -11.63 2.41
C GLY A 7 2.47 -11.98 2.10
N PHE A 8 2.16 -12.26 0.83
CA PHE A 8 0.80 -12.58 0.37
C PHE A 8 0.61 -14.06 -0.04
N GLY A 9 -0.60 -14.43 -0.44
CA GLY A 9 -0.95 -15.79 -0.83
C GLY A 9 -1.11 -16.72 0.37
N ASN A 10 -0.19 -17.68 0.55
CA ASN A 10 -0.22 -18.63 1.67
C ASN A 10 0.42 -18.08 2.96
N LEU A 11 0.88 -16.83 2.93
CA LEU A 11 1.38 -16.10 4.09
C LEU A 11 0.24 -15.30 4.72
N ALA A 12 0.42 -14.90 5.98
CA ALA A 12 -0.60 -14.25 6.79
C ALA A 12 -0.95 -12.81 6.35
N GLY A 13 -0.47 -12.33 5.20
CA GLY A 13 -0.81 -11.00 4.69
C GLY A 13 -0.13 -9.85 5.42
N GLN A 14 0.94 -10.10 6.16
CA GLN A 14 1.67 -9.03 6.85
C GLN A 14 2.35 -8.12 5.83
N VAL A 15 2.23 -6.81 6.07
CA VAL A 15 2.80 -5.74 5.26
C VAL A 15 3.55 -4.81 6.20
N ASP A 16 4.85 -4.65 5.99
CA ASP A 16 5.68 -3.68 6.68
C ASP A 16 6.08 -2.57 5.71
N PHE A 17 5.87 -1.32 6.10
CA PHE A 17 6.30 -0.15 5.35
C PHE A 17 7.59 0.40 5.93
N PHE A 18 8.53 0.74 5.05
CA PHE A 18 9.83 1.28 5.39
C PHE A 18 10.04 2.62 4.73
N GLY A 19 10.67 3.55 5.45
CA GLY A 19 11.04 4.87 4.96
C GLY A 19 12.46 5.24 5.34
N ARG A 20 12.99 6.29 4.71
CA ARG A 20 14.25 6.92 5.11
C ARG A 20 13.95 8.15 5.94
N VAL A 21 14.54 8.21 7.12
CA VAL A 21 14.40 9.30 8.10
C VAL A 21 15.42 10.43 7.92
N HIS A 22 16.39 10.26 7.03
CA HIS A 22 17.41 11.25 6.70
C HIS A 22 17.76 11.16 5.20
N ASP A 23 18.83 11.85 4.81
CA ASP A 23 19.39 11.89 3.46
C ASP A 23 19.57 10.49 2.82
N GLU A 24 19.74 10.43 1.50
CA GLU A 24 19.67 9.19 0.70
C GLU A 24 20.67 8.09 1.07
N LYS A 25 21.61 8.37 1.97
CA LYS A 25 22.63 7.44 2.46
C LYS A 25 22.21 6.65 3.70
N CYS A 26 21.05 6.93 4.29
CA CYS A 26 20.59 6.25 5.48
C CYS A 26 19.81 4.96 5.17
N ASP A 27 19.90 4.02 6.12
CA ASP A 27 19.16 2.77 6.08
C ASP A 27 17.65 3.01 6.14
N PHE A 28 16.92 2.09 5.54
CA PHE A 28 15.47 2.05 5.64
C PHE A 28 15.07 1.60 7.04
N VAL A 29 14.23 2.39 7.70
CA VAL A 29 13.63 2.04 8.99
C VAL A 29 12.18 1.70 8.79
N ARG A 30 11.68 0.71 9.53
CA ARG A 30 10.25 0.38 9.49
C ARG A 30 9.46 1.53 10.12
N VAL A 31 8.52 2.08 9.37
CA VAL A 31 7.67 3.20 9.81
C VAL A 31 6.33 2.71 10.31
N SER A 32 5.76 1.70 9.66
CA SER A 32 4.46 1.14 10.05
C SER A 32 4.28 -0.29 9.56
N SER A 33 3.19 -0.91 9.99
CA SER A 33 2.80 -2.25 9.59
C SER A 33 1.29 -2.39 9.53
N CYS A 34 0.78 -3.20 8.60
CA CYS A 34 -0.63 -3.60 8.54
C CYS A 34 -0.78 -5.07 8.14
N ALA A 35 -2.02 -5.58 8.20
CA ALA A 35 -2.35 -6.94 7.83
C ALA A 35 -3.44 -6.96 6.76
N ALA A 36 -3.14 -7.54 5.61
CA ALA A 36 -4.00 -7.69 4.46
C ALA A 36 -4.02 -9.17 4.00
N ASN A 37 -4.83 -9.96 4.69
CA ASN A 37 -4.97 -11.40 4.46
C ASN A 37 -5.51 -11.67 3.05
N CYS A 38 -5.14 -12.82 2.48
CA CYS A 38 -5.68 -13.30 1.20
C CYS A 38 -5.46 -12.38 -0.01
N THR A 39 -4.60 -11.36 0.12
CA THR A 39 -4.28 -10.41 -0.95
C THR A 39 -3.82 -11.15 -2.20
N VAL A 40 -4.49 -10.85 -3.32
CA VAL A 40 -4.19 -11.35 -4.66
C VAL A 40 -3.49 -10.28 -5.49
N ASN A 41 -3.88 -9.02 -5.33
CA ASN A 41 -3.28 -7.88 -6.01
C ASN A 41 -2.93 -6.76 -5.02
N SER A 42 -1.86 -6.03 -5.28
CA SER A 42 -1.41 -4.93 -4.45
C SER A 42 -0.61 -3.90 -5.25
N GLU A 43 -0.88 -2.61 -5.03
CA GLU A 43 -0.29 -1.53 -5.82
C GLU A 43 -0.16 -0.24 -5.00
N TRP A 44 0.93 0.50 -5.22
CA TRP A 44 1.07 1.86 -4.71
C TRP A 44 0.19 2.84 -5.48
N ALA A 45 -0.44 3.76 -4.76
CA ALA A 45 -1.07 4.91 -5.39
C ALA A 45 0.01 5.82 -6.02
N PRO A 46 -0.35 6.58 -7.08
CA PRO A 46 0.56 7.56 -7.68
C PRO A 46 1.05 8.65 -6.72
N ASP A 47 0.37 8.84 -5.58
CA ASP A 47 0.74 9.82 -4.56
C ASP A 47 1.88 9.38 -3.63
N GLY A 48 2.32 8.11 -3.74
CA GLY A 48 3.37 7.51 -2.92
C GLY A 48 3.02 7.35 -1.44
N ARG A 49 1.78 7.61 -1.01
CA ARG A 49 1.33 7.59 0.39
C ARG A 49 0.31 6.50 0.67
N HIS A 50 -0.49 6.15 -0.33
CA HIS A 50 -1.50 5.11 -0.19
C HIS A 50 -1.07 3.81 -0.84
N PHE A 51 -1.45 2.69 -0.22
CA PHE A 51 -1.19 1.35 -0.70
C PHE A 51 -2.49 0.58 -0.81
N LEU A 52 -2.75 -0.02 -1.96
CA LEU A 52 -3.92 -0.83 -2.22
C LEU A 52 -3.58 -2.31 -2.04
N THR A 53 -4.50 -3.05 -1.43
CA THR A 53 -4.51 -4.52 -1.41
C THR A 53 -5.91 -5.00 -1.79
N ALA A 54 -6.00 -5.99 -2.67
CA ALA A 54 -7.27 -6.54 -3.13
C ALA A 54 -7.29 -8.06 -3.14
N VAL A 55 -8.45 -8.62 -2.85
CA VAL A 55 -8.77 -10.04 -2.95
C VAL A 55 -9.64 -10.21 -4.18
N LEU A 56 -9.15 -10.96 -5.17
CA LEU A 56 -9.74 -11.04 -6.50
C LEU A 56 -10.30 -12.43 -6.84
N ALA A 57 -11.46 -12.47 -7.49
CA ALA A 57 -11.99 -13.61 -8.21
C ALA A 57 -11.27 -13.81 -9.56
N PRO A 58 -11.18 -15.05 -10.07
CA PRO A 58 -11.64 -16.30 -9.46
C PRO A 58 -10.59 -16.93 -8.53
N ARG A 59 -9.44 -16.28 -8.34
CA ARG A 59 -8.30 -16.80 -7.54
C ARG A 59 -8.70 -17.08 -6.10
N MET A 60 -9.47 -16.16 -5.51
CA MET A 60 -10.17 -16.30 -4.24
C MET A 60 -11.66 -16.18 -4.50
N ARG A 61 -12.46 -17.10 -3.95
CA ARG A 61 -13.92 -17.16 -4.16
C ARG A 61 -14.74 -16.62 -3.00
N VAL A 62 -14.05 -16.09 -1.99
CA VAL A 62 -14.62 -15.53 -0.76
C VAL A 62 -13.85 -14.26 -0.41
N ASP A 63 -14.48 -13.39 0.38
CA ASP A 63 -13.89 -12.14 0.89
C ASP A 63 -13.30 -11.24 -0.20
N ASN A 64 -13.94 -11.22 -1.38
CA ASN A 64 -13.53 -10.36 -2.48
C ASN A 64 -13.76 -8.88 -2.11
N GLY A 65 -12.89 -8.02 -2.62
CA GLY A 65 -12.90 -6.61 -2.26
C GLY A 65 -11.50 -6.01 -2.22
N PHE A 66 -11.42 -4.74 -1.80
CA PHE A 66 -10.17 -4.03 -1.68
C PHE A 66 -10.08 -3.23 -0.39
N SER A 67 -8.84 -2.93 0.03
CA SER A 67 -8.52 -2.05 1.14
C SER A 67 -7.42 -1.08 0.71
N ILE A 68 -7.54 0.18 1.15
CA ILE A 68 -6.55 1.23 0.96
C ILE A 68 -5.96 1.57 2.32
N TRP A 69 -4.63 1.53 2.40
CA TRP A 69 -3.84 1.75 3.60
C TRP A 69 -3.04 3.04 3.44
N GLN A 70 -2.95 3.83 4.50
CA GLN A 70 -1.99 4.93 4.58
C GLN A 70 -0.64 4.36 5.00
N ALA A 71 0.34 4.34 4.11
CA ALA A 71 1.60 3.63 4.30
C ALA A 71 2.46 4.16 5.46
N LEU A 72 2.41 5.47 5.71
CA LEU A 72 3.18 6.07 6.80
C LEU A 72 2.67 5.63 8.18
N THR A 73 1.36 5.43 8.35
CA THR A 73 0.75 5.10 9.65
C THR A 73 0.30 3.64 9.75
N GLY A 74 0.22 2.91 8.63
CA GLY A 74 -0.29 1.54 8.55
C GLY A 74 -1.81 1.45 8.72
N THR A 75 -2.52 2.58 8.77
CA THR A 75 -3.96 2.62 9.04
C THR A 75 -4.78 2.34 7.79
N LYS A 76 -5.91 1.64 7.93
CA LYS A 76 -6.87 1.45 6.85
C LYS A 76 -7.69 2.73 6.67
N VAL A 77 -7.60 3.34 5.48
CA VAL A 77 -8.32 4.58 5.12
C VAL A 77 -9.69 4.26 4.56
N LEU A 78 -9.75 3.25 3.68
CA LEU A 78 -10.96 2.83 3.01
C LEU A 78 -10.92 1.32 2.76
N GLY A 79 -12.08 0.70 2.65
CA GLY A 79 -12.22 -0.61 2.04
C GLY A 79 -13.65 -0.84 1.61
N MET A 80 -13.81 -1.79 0.69
CA MET A 80 -15.10 -2.20 0.18
C MET A 80 -15.08 -3.69 -0.08
N ASP A 81 -16.07 -4.37 0.49
CA ASP A 81 -16.33 -5.77 0.23
C ASP A 81 -17.26 -5.88 -0.97
N LEU A 82 -16.98 -6.85 -1.83
CA LEU A 82 -17.70 -7.08 -3.08
C LEU A 82 -17.96 -8.58 -3.21
N ASP A 83 -19.10 -8.94 -3.81
CA ASP A 83 -19.41 -10.35 -4.06
C ASP A 83 -18.35 -11.00 -4.98
N GLU A 84 -18.00 -10.28 -6.06
CA GLU A 84 -16.93 -10.65 -6.98
C GLU A 84 -16.15 -9.41 -7.40
N LEU A 85 -14.82 -9.45 -7.25
CA LEU A 85 -13.92 -8.41 -7.72
C LEU A 85 -12.89 -9.04 -8.65
N TYR A 86 -12.88 -8.66 -9.92
CA TYR A 86 -12.03 -9.30 -10.92
C TYR A 86 -10.67 -8.62 -11.09
N ASP A 87 -10.59 -7.31 -10.85
CA ASP A 87 -9.37 -6.53 -11.00
C ASP A 87 -9.43 -5.26 -10.14
N SER A 88 -8.27 -4.69 -9.84
CA SER A 88 -8.11 -3.43 -9.10
C SER A 88 -6.84 -2.73 -9.54
N GLN A 89 -6.93 -1.45 -9.88
CA GLN A 89 -5.76 -0.65 -10.24
C GLN A 89 -6.00 0.80 -9.86
N TRP A 90 -4.93 1.51 -9.55
CA TRP A 90 -5.01 2.96 -9.45
C TRP A 90 -5.15 3.58 -10.85
N ARG A 91 -5.84 4.72 -10.90
CA ARG A 91 -5.82 5.54 -12.12
C ARG A 91 -4.38 6.05 -12.32
N PRO A 92 -3.74 5.79 -13.47
CA PRO A 92 -2.41 6.31 -13.74
C PRO A 92 -2.39 7.84 -13.72
N GLU A 93 -1.27 8.40 -13.25
CA GLU A 93 -1.01 9.84 -13.25
C GLU A 93 -0.01 10.17 -14.37
N ALA A 94 -0.14 11.36 -14.97
CA ALA A 94 0.77 11.78 -16.03
C ALA A 94 2.20 12.01 -15.46
N PRO A 95 3.27 11.68 -16.21
CA PRO A 95 4.65 11.85 -15.72
C PRO A 95 5.03 13.29 -15.34
N ASP A 96 4.33 14.28 -15.89
CA ASP A 96 4.51 15.72 -15.68
C ASP A 96 3.43 16.32 -14.76
N SER A 97 2.68 15.48 -14.06
CA SER A 97 1.65 15.94 -13.13
C SER A 97 2.24 16.43 -11.81
N GLU A 98 1.96 17.70 -11.50
CA GLU A 98 2.30 18.34 -10.23
C GLU A 98 1.23 18.09 -9.13
N ARG A 99 0.32 17.15 -9.36
CA ARG A 99 -0.80 16.89 -8.43
C ARG A 99 -0.31 16.33 -7.09
N PHE A 100 0.75 15.54 -7.12
CA PHE A 100 1.29 14.88 -5.94
C PHE A 100 2.75 15.25 -5.77
N THR A 101 3.09 15.75 -4.58
CA THR A 101 4.47 16.02 -4.20
C THR A 101 5.14 14.76 -3.66
N GLU A 102 6.47 14.71 -3.75
CA GLU A 102 7.25 13.63 -3.17
C GLU A 102 6.98 13.49 -1.66
N VAL A 103 7.10 12.26 -1.16
CA VAL A 103 7.02 11.99 0.28
C VAL A 103 8.29 12.49 0.94
N THR A 104 8.14 13.50 1.80
CA THR A 104 9.26 14.15 2.47
C THR A 104 9.80 13.34 3.65
N THR A 105 11.05 13.58 4.02
CA THR A 105 11.67 12.99 5.21
C THR A 105 10.98 13.43 6.50
N GLU A 106 10.45 14.66 6.53
CA GLU A 106 9.68 15.18 7.67
C GLU A 106 8.38 14.39 7.88
N GLU A 107 7.64 14.11 6.80
CA GLU A 107 6.44 13.27 6.85
C GLU A 107 6.76 11.88 7.44
N VAL A 108 7.87 11.27 7.01
CA VAL A 108 8.34 9.97 7.53
C VAL A 108 8.68 10.03 9.02
N LEU A 109 9.23 11.14 9.50
CA LEU A 109 9.58 11.34 10.91
C LEU A 109 8.37 11.63 11.80
N THR A 110 7.32 12.23 11.24
CA THR A 110 6.10 12.62 11.98
C THR A 110 4.99 11.57 11.99
N ALA A 111 5.16 10.51 11.21
CA ALA A 111 4.23 9.39 11.12
C ALA A 111 4.19 8.55 12.42
#